data_AF-A0A920W903-F1
#
_entry.id   AF-A0A920W903-F1
#
_cell.length_a   1.000
_cell.length_b   1.000
_cell.length_c   1.000
_cell.angle_alpha   90.00
_cell.angle_beta   90.00
_cell.angle_gamma   90.00
#
_symmetry.space_group_name_H-M   'P 1'
#
loop_
_entity.id
_entity.type
_entity.pdbx_description
1 polymer ?
#
loop_
_entity_poly.entity_id
_entity_poly.type
_entity_poly.pdbx_seq_one_letter_code
_entity_poly.pdbx_strand_id
1 'polypeptide(L)' 'MKLYEAYVQGDADLVEINPLILTPDNRVHVLDAKVTLDSNSVFRHEDYAEFEKPNPAMNVRKRHTGKVSNT' A
#
# COMPACT_ATOMS: atom_id res chain seq x y z
N MET A 1 4.66 -17.20 -4.59
CA MET A 1 3.62 -16.64 -3.69
C MET A 1 3.85 -15.14 -3.60
N LYS A 2 3.21 -14.33 -4.45
CA LYS A 2 3.68 -12.95 -4.77
C LYS A 2 3.73 -11.98 -3.58
N LEU A 3 2.74 -12.02 -2.69
CA LEU A 3 2.70 -11.11 -1.53
C LEU A 3 3.83 -11.39 -0.53
N TYR A 4 4.14 -12.67 -0.33
CA TYR A 4 5.23 -13.09 0.54
C TYR A 4 6.60 -12.78 -0.07
N GLU A 5 6.74 -12.95 -1.39
CA GLU A 5 7.95 -12.51 -2.10
C GLU A 5 8.19 -11.01 -1.94
N ALA A 6 7.14 -10.18 -2.06
CA ALA A 6 7.24 -8.74 -1.82
C ALA A 6 7.65 -8.41 -0.38
N TYR A 7 7.13 -9.14 0.61
CA TYR A 7 7.50 -8.98 2.01
C TYR A 7 8.98 -9.32 2.26
N VAL A 8 9.42 -10.49 1.81
CA VAL A 8 10.77 -11.01 2.09
C VAL A 8 11.84 -10.29 1.27
N GLN A 9 11.64 -10.16 -0.04
CA GLN A 9 12.63 -9.56 -0.93
C GLN A 9 12.69 -8.04 -0.79
N GLY A 10 11.57 -7.42 -0.43
CA GLY A 10 11.49 -5.99 -0.20
C GLY A 10 11.93 -5.56 1.19
N ASP A 11 12.37 -6.47 2.07
CA ASP A 11 12.69 -6.17 3.48
C ASP A 11 11.58 -5.31 4.14
N ALA A 12 10.34 -5.77 4.01
CA ALA A 12 9.17 -5.05 4.53
C ALA A 12 8.85 -5.50 5.95
N ASP A 13 8.50 -4.55 6.81
CA ASP A 13 7.89 -4.82 8.11
C ASP A 13 6.39 -5.14 7.98
N LEU A 14 5.73 -4.56 6.97
CA LEU A 14 4.31 -4.75 6.69
C LEU A 14 4.05 -4.67 5.20
N VAL A 15 3.26 -5.62 4.69
CA VAL A 15 2.58 -5.52 3.40
C VAL A 15 1.11 -5.85 3.61
N GLU A 16 0.27 -4.83 3.55
CA GLU A 16 -1.19 -4.94 3.70
C GLU A 16 -1.87 -4.65 2.36
N ILE A 17 -2.80 -5.53 1.96
CA ILE A 17 -3.71 -5.28 0.84
C ILE A 17 -5.10 -5.03 1.39
N ASN A 18 -5.66 -3.85 1.13
CA ASN A 18 -6.99 -3.51 1.62
C ASN A 18 -7.66 -2.37 0.82
N PRO A 19 -8.63 -2.67 -0.06
CA PRO A 19 -9.28 -3.96 -0.25
C PRO A 19 -8.58 -4.88 -1.28
N LEU A 20 -8.67 -6.19 -1.03
CA LEU A 20 -8.41 -7.25 -2.00
C LEU A 20 -9.75 -7.62 -2.66
N ILE A 21 -9.85 -7.45 -3.98
CA ILE A 21 -11.12 -7.64 -4.70
C ILE A 21 -11.09 -8.85 -5.63
N LEU A 22 -12.25 -9.47 -5.80
CA LEU A 22 -12.52 -10.48 -6.82
C LEU A 22 -13.34 -9.82 -7.94
N THR A 23 -12.84 -9.86 -9.16
CA THR A 23 -13.54 -9.31 -10.33
C THR A 23 -14.57 -10.31 -10.88
N PRO A 24 -15.56 -9.87 -11.68
CA PRO A 24 -16.58 -10.76 -12.24
C PRO A 24 -16.05 -11.89 -13.15
N ASP A 25 -14.85 -11.71 -13.72
CA ASP A 25 -14.12 -12.72 -14.49
C ASP A 25 -13.25 -13.64 -13.61
N ASN A 26 -13.52 -13.70 -12.30
CA ASN A 26 -12.85 -14.54 -11.31
C ASN A 26 -11.35 -14.29 -11.17
N ARG A 27 -10.91 -13.03 -11.28
CA ARG A 27 -9.52 -12.63 -11.02
C ARG A 27 -9.39 -11.86 -9.71
N VAL A 28 -8.30 -12.10 -9.01
CA VAL A 28 -7.97 -11.39 -7.77
C VAL A 28 -7.15 -10.15 -8.13
N HIS A 29 -7.59 -8.97 -7.66
CA HIS A 29 -6.91 -7.69 -7.87
C HIS A 29 -6.71 -6.93 -6.56
N VAL A 30 -5.60 -6.20 -6.50
CA VAL A 30 -5.27 -5.24 -5.44
C VAL A 30 -5.85 -3.89 -5.85
N LEU A 31 -6.68 -3.27 -5.00
CA LEU A 31 -7.17 -1.91 -5.24
C LEU A 31 -6.35 -0.85 -4.49
N ASP A 32 -5.96 -1.15 -3.26
CA ASP A 32 -5.08 -0.33 -2.43
C ASP A 32 -4.12 -1.22 -1.64
N ALA A 33 -2.95 -0.68 -1.34
CA ALA A 33 -1.91 -1.37 -0.60
C ALA A 33 -1.17 -0.39 0.31
N LYS A 34 -0.81 -0.87 1.50
CA LYS A 34 0.09 -0.18 2.42
C LYS A 34 1.33 -1.04 2.64
N VAL A 35 2.49 -0.45 2.42
CA VAL A 35 3.79 -1.08 2.64
C VAL A 35 4.59 -0.24 3.62
N THR A 36 5.19 -0.91 4.60
CA THR A 36 6.19 -0.33 5.49
C THR A 36 7.49 -1.09 5.27
N LEU A 37 8.56 -0.36 4.95
CA LEU A 37 9.90 -0.91 4.71
C LEU A 37 10.73 -0.87 6.01
N ASP A 38 11.60 -1.86 6.22
CA ASP A 38 12.58 -1.84 7.32
C ASP A 38 13.63 -0.77 7.04
N SER A 39 13.71 0.26 7.88
CA SER A 39 14.68 1.34 7.72
C SER A 39 16.13 0.88 7.86
N ASN A 40 16.38 -0.27 8.50
CA ASN A 40 17.73 -0.84 8.59
C ASN A 40 18.16 -1.54 7.30
N SER A 41 17.28 -1.69 6.31
CA SER A 41 17.56 -2.37 5.05
C SER A 41 18.07 -1.46 3.92
N VAL A 42 18.07 -0.14 4.13
CA VAL A 42 18.44 0.87 3.11
C VAL A 42 19.83 0.61 2.50
N PHE A 43 20.77 0.03 3.25
CA PHE A 43 22.12 -0.27 2.73
C PHE A 43 22.15 -1.28 1.57
N ARG A 44 21.08 -2.07 1.40
CA ARG A 44 20.93 -3.07 0.32
C ARG A 44 19.78 -2.74 -0.64
N HIS A 45 19.09 -1.62 -0.42
CA HIS A 45 18.02 -1.06 -1.26
C HIS A 45 18.22 0.46 -1.39
N GLU A 46 19.13 0.86 -2.28
CA GLU A 46 19.59 2.26 -2.40
C GLU A 46 18.44 3.26 -2.71
N ASP A 47 17.37 2.79 -3.35
CA ASP A 47 16.19 3.56 -3.71
C ASP A 47 15.22 3.81 -2.53
N TYR A 48 15.39 3.10 -1.40
CA TYR A 48 14.47 3.22 -0.27
C TYR A 48 14.52 4.57 0.45
N ALA A 49 15.65 5.27 0.34
CA ALA A 49 15.82 6.62 0.89
C ALA A 49 14.82 7.65 0.31
N GLU A 50 14.27 7.39 -0.87
CA GLU A 50 13.25 8.25 -1.49
C GLU A 50 11.89 8.15 -0.78
N PHE A 51 11.58 7.02 -0.13
CA PHE A 51 10.31 6.79 0.55
C PHE A 51 10.27 7.33 1.99
N GLU A 52 11.41 7.67 2.59
CA GLU A 52 11.45 8.37 3.89
C GLU A 52 11.02 9.85 3.77
N LYS A 53 11.06 10.41 2.57
CA LYS A 53 10.71 11.82 2.36
C LYS A 53 9.21 12.01 2.60
N PRO A 54 8.81 13.00 3.43
CA PRO A 54 7.39 13.27 3.67
C PRO A 54 6.70 13.63 2.35
N ASN A 55 5.74 12.81 1.94
CA ASN A 55 4.97 13.04 0.72
C ASN A 55 3.85 14.07 0.99
N PRO A 56 3.92 15.30 0.44
CA PRO A 56 2.93 16.35 0.71
C PRO A 56 1.52 16.01 0.19
N ALA A 57 1.37 15.08 -0.76
CA ALA A 57 0.08 14.66 -1.30
C ALA A 57 -0.67 13.64 -0.42
N MET A 58 0.04 12.91 0.46
CA MET A 58 -0.56 11.90 1.35
C MET A 58 -1.31 12.50 2.55
N ASN A 59 -1.02 13.76 2.92
CA ASN A 59 -1.67 14.44 4.05
C ASN A 59 -3.09 14.94 3.75
N VAL A 60 -3.63 14.68 2.55
CA VAL A 60 -4.97 15.16 2.12
C VAL A 60 -5.92 13.99 1.86
N ARG A 61 -6.10 13.06 2.81
CA ARG A 61 -7.28 12.18 2.78
C ARG A 61 -8.51 12.98 3.24
N LYS A 62 -9.14 13.72 2.32
CA LYS A 62 -10.47 14.34 2.52
C LYS A 62 -11.47 13.22 2.79
N ARG A 63 -11.93 13.10 4.05
CA ARG A 63 -13.05 12.22 4.44
C ARG A 63 -14.29 12.63 3.66
N HIS A 64 -14.61 11.90 2.59
CA HIS A 64 -15.91 12.00 1.91
C HIS A 64 -16.93 11.20 2.73
N THR A 65 -17.49 11.83 3.76
CA THR A 65 -18.74 11.35 4.39
C THR A 65 -19.88 11.64 3.41
N GLY A 66 -20.19 10.70 2.53
CA GLY A 66 -21.39 10.77 1.69
C GLY A 66 -22.63 10.66 2.57
N LYS A 67 -23.33 11.78 2.79
CA LYS A 67 -24.73 11.76 3.24
C LYS A 67 -25.55 11.10 2.14
N VAL A 68 -26.22 10.01 2.48
CA VAL A 68 -27.29 9.43 1.66
C VAL A 68 -28.51 10.34 1.83
N SER A 69 -28.80 11.17 0.83
CA SER A 69 -30.10 11.86 0.74
C SER A 69 -30.95 11.11 -0.26
N ASN A 70 -31.90 10.32 0.25
CA ASN A 70 -32.97 9.75 -0.54
C ASN A 70 -34.08 10.81 -0.64
N THR A 71 -34.19 11.47 -1.79
CA THR A 71 -35.38 12.21 -2.24
C THR A 71 -35.40 12.18 -3.75
#